data_AF-A0A7A6SD89-F1
#
_entry.id   AF-A0A7A6SD89-F1
#
_cell.length_a   1.000
_cell.length_b   1.000
_cell.length_c   1.000
_cell.angle_alpha   90.00
_cell.angle_beta   90.00
_cell.angle_gamma   90.00
#
_symmetry.space_group_name_H-M   'P 1'
#
loop_
_entity.id
_entity.type
_entity.pdbx_description
1 polymer ?
#
loop_
_entity_poly.entity_id
_entity_poly.type
_entity_poly.pdbx_seq_one_letter_code
_entity_poly.pdbx_strand_id
1 'polypeptide(L)'
;MRVNLLIAMIIFALIWPATALRAAVSKTTWADAPAREFVFVENNSDDNFFVTPGGALDPRLTGANRWTGLKYNGSGTIYQQSLGYIDNGYNTGLYTNWKFDMWLENSPVSSPLTGLRCINWYAGCNMTTSLILPQTTDASGFYGATVTSGGAKWMHGMLSDAFYQYLQQMPVGSSFTMTINACQTSVNYDASSGARCKDQASGNWYVRNVTHTKAANLRLINTHSLAEVFINSDGVPTLGEGNADCRTQTIGSRSGLSCKMVNYTLQTNGLSNTSIHIFPAIANSSLASAVGAYDMQFSLNGSSWKPVSNTAYYYTFNEMKSADSIYVFFSSNFFKQMVNLGISDINTKDLFNFRFQNTTSPESGWYEFSTSNTLIIKPRDFSISIISDEYTQTPSREGYVGSGESALDFGYIVTT
;
A
#
# COMPACT_ATOMS: atom_id res chain seq x y z
N MET A 1 26.27 64.13 -51.84
CA MET A 1 26.92 62.92 -51.25
C MET A 1 26.14 61.69 -51.67
N ARG A 2 26.69 60.86 -52.57
CA ARG A 2 26.09 59.57 -52.94
C ARG A 2 26.51 58.54 -51.88
N VAL A 3 25.62 58.23 -50.94
CA VAL A 3 25.83 57.13 -50.00
C VAL A 3 25.68 55.83 -50.79
N ASN A 4 26.75 55.04 -50.80
CA ASN A 4 26.84 53.81 -51.54
C ASN A 4 25.93 52.75 -50.89
N LEU A 5 24.75 52.50 -51.49
CA LEU A 5 23.73 51.58 -50.94
C LEU A 5 24.29 50.17 -50.66
N LEU A 6 25.35 49.76 -51.34
CA LEU A 6 26.06 48.50 -51.11
C LEU A 6 26.73 48.46 -49.72
N ILE A 7 27.28 49.57 -49.25
CA ILE A 7 27.97 49.63 -47.95
C ILE A 7 26.94 49.62 -46.81
N ALA A 8 25.77 50.23 -47.01
CA ALA A 8 24.66 50.17 -46.05
C ALA A 8 24.05 48.76 -45.95
N MET A 9 23.96 48.01 -47.05
CA MET A 9 23.48 46.62 -47.03
C MET A 9 24.47 45.63 -46.42
N ILE A 10 25.79 45.84 -46.59
CA ILE A 10 26.82 44.99 -45.95
C ILE A 10 26.83 45.20 -44.43
N ILE A 11 26.61 46.42 -43.95
CA ILE A 11 26.50 46.70 -42.51
C ILE A 11 25.20 46.12 -41.92
N PHE A 12 24.08 46.16 -42.64
CA PHE A 12 22.83 45.51 -42.19
C PHE A 12 22.89 43.98 -42.22
N ALA A 13 23.64 43.38 -43.16
CA ALA A 13 23.85 41.93 -43.23
C ALA A 13 24.86 41.39 -42.19
N LEU A 14 25.72 42.24 -41.63
CA LEU A 14 26.66 41.89 -40.55
C LEU A 14 26.06 42.05 -39.15
N ILE A 15 24.89 42.67 -39.02
CA ILE A 15 24.19 42.88 -37.72
C ILE A 15 23.12 41.79 -37.46
N TRP A 16 22.84 40.91 -38.42
CA TRP A 16 21.97 39.74 -38.25
C TRP A 16 22.64 38.52 -38.92
N PRO A 17 23.25 37.59 -38.17
CA PRO A 17 22.70 37.04 -36.95
C PRO A 17 23.65 37.25 -35.77
N ALA A 18 23.24 38.10 -34.83
CA ALA A 18 23.37 37.68 -33.44
C ALA A 18 22.47 36.44 -33.31
N THR A 19 23.00 35.26 -33.64
CA THR A 19 22.52 34.06 -32.98
C THR A 19 22.73 34.36 -31.51
N ALA A 20 21.66 34.74 -30.83
CA ALA A 20 21.63 34.65 -29.40
C ALA A 20 22.07 33.21 -29.12
N LEU A 21 23.32 33.04 -28.70
CA LEU A 21 23.74 31.90 -27.91
C LEU A 21 22.78 31.95 -26.72
N ARG A 22 21.61 31.35 -26.87
CA ARG A 22 20.73 31.03 -25.76
C ARG A 22 21.57 30.03 -24.98
N ALA A 23 22.25 30.52 -23.95
CA ALA A 23 23.02 29.69 -23.06
C ALA A 23 22.08 28.58 -22.58
N ALA A 24 22.36 27.33 -22.91
CA ALA A 24 21.56 26.22 -22.40
C ALA A 24 21.77 26.12 -20.89
N VAL A 25 20.83 25.45 -20.22
CA VAL A 25 20.97 25.18 -18.79
C VAL A 25 22.28 24.45 -18.52
N SER A 26 22.97 24.81 -17.42
CA SER A 26 24.22 24.16 -17.04
C SER A 26 23.97 22.69 -16.73
N LYS A 27 24.58 21.81 -17.54
CA LYS A 27 24.52 20.36 -17.38
C LYS A 27 25.61 19.90 -16.44
N THR A 28 25.21 19.26 -15.34
CA THR A 28 26.08 18.58 -14.40
C THR A 28 25.85 17.07 -14.53
N THR A 29 26.86 16.36 -15.03
CA THR A 29 26.86 14.89 -15.04
C THR A 29 27.51 14.39 -13.75
N TRP A 30 26.75 13.65 -12.96
CA TRP A 30 27.27 13.01 -11.75
C TRP A 30 27.83 11.62 -12.06
N ALA A 31 28.71 11.15 -11.17
CA ALA A 31 29.13 9.75 -11.19
C ALA A 31 27.93 8.82 -11.03
N ASP A 32 28.04 7.64 -11.63
CA ASP A 32 27.01 6.61 -11.58
C ASP A 32 26.55 6.35 -10.14
N ALA A 33 25.25 6.14 -9.97
CA ALA A 33 24.71 5.79 -8.66
C ALA A 33 25.13 4.37 -8.27
N PRO A 34 25.33 4.10 -6.97
CA PRO A 34 25.43 2.73 -6.49
C PRO A 34 24.21 1.93 -6.95
N ALA A 35 24.42 0.73 -7.49
CA ALA A 35 23.32 -0.15 -7.86
C ALA A 35 22.46 -0.50 -6.63
N ARG A 36 21.14 -0.54 -6.80
CA ARG A 36 20.20 -0.85 -5.71
C ARG A 36 19.30 -2.01 -6.02
N GLU A 37 19.21 -2.89 -5.04
CA GLU A 37 18.24 -3.96 -5.04
C GLU A 37 16.87 -3.47 -4.59
N PHE A 38 15.81 -4.01 -5.19
CA PHE A 38 14.43 -3.79 -4.76
C PHE A 38 13.66 -5.10 -4.61
N VAL A 39 12.64 -5.06 -3.78
CA VAL A 39 11.61 -6.09 -3.64
C VAL A 39 10.34 -5.59 -4.32
N PHE A 40 9.77 -6.41 -5.19
CA PHE A 40 8.47 -6.18 -5.80
C PHE A 40 7.41 -7.02 -5.08
N VAL A 41 6.25 -6.42 -4.83
CA VAL A 41 5.09 -7.08 -4.21
C VAL A 41 3.90 -6.96 -5.15
N GLU A 42 3.34 -8.10 -5.51
CA GLU A 42 2.16 -8.25 -6.35
C GLU A 42 0.98 -8.69 -5.50
N ASN A 43 -0.09 -7.89 -5.48
CA ASN A 43 -1.36 -8.30 -4.90
C ASN A 43 -2.36 -8.61 -6.00
N ASN A 44 -2.50 -9.90 -6.31
CA ASN A 44 -3.41 -10.39 -7.35
C ASN A 44 -4.91 -10.22 -6.99
N SER A 45 -5.24 -9.80 -5.76
CA SER A 45 -6.63 -9.57 -5.36
C SER A 45 -7.16 -8.21 -5.80
N ASP A 46 -6.30 -7.18 -5.84
CA ASP A 46 -6.74 -5.77 -5.94
C ASP A 46 -6.02 -4.97 -7.04
N ASP A 47 -5.28 -5.64 -7.95
CA ASP A 47 -4.43 -5.02 -8.99
C ASP A 47 -3.48 -3.93 -8.44
N ASN A 48 -3.02 -4.14 -7.22
CA ASN A 48 -2.15 -3.24 -6.49
C ASN A 48 -0.72 -3.78 -6.47
N PHE A 49 0.22 -2.89 -6.77
CA PHE A 49 1.65 -3.17 -6.81
C PHE A 49 2.39 -2.29 -5.83
N PHE A 50 3.42 -2.86 -5.22
CA PHE A 50 4.30 -2.15 -4.32
C PHE A 50 5.76 -2.49 -4.62
N VAL A 51 6.60 -1.47 -4.70
CA VAL A 51 8.05 -1.63 -4.83
C VAL A 51 8.73 -1.01 -3.63
N THR A 52 9.77 -1.66 -3.11
CA THR A 52 10.49 -1.15 -1.95
C THR A 52 11.98 -1.49 -2.00
N PRO A 53 12.87 -0.69 -1.39
CA PRO A 53 14.29 -0.99 -1.40
C PRO A 53 14.61 -2.28 -0.66
N GLY A 54 15.47 -3.11 -1.23
CA GLY A 54 16.03 -4.30 -0.59
C GLY A 54 17.19 -3.99 0.36
N GLY A 55 17.72 -2.77 0.32
CA GLY A 55 18.79 -2.28 1.19
C GLY A 55 18.68 -0.78 1.40
N ALA A 56 19.73 -0.03 1.09
CA ALA A 56 19.73 1.43 1.21
C ALA A 56 18.70 2.12 0.30
N LEU A 57 18.22 3.27 0.75
CA LEU A 57 17.12 4.02 0.12
C LEU A 57 17.48 4.64 -1.24
N ASP A 58 18.65 5.28 -1.35
CA ASP A 58 19.01 6.11 -2.50
C ASP A 58 20.00 5.38 -3.43
N PRO A 59 19.83 5.41 -4.77
CA PRO A 59 18.73 6.00 -5.53
C PRO A 59 17.39 5.32 -5.28
N ARG A 60 16.34 6.13 -5.23
CA ARG A 60 14.99 5.71 -4.81
C ARG A 60 14.26 5.02 -5.94
N LEU A 61 13.67 3.87 -5.61
CA LEU A 61 12.60 3.20 -6.34
C LEU A 61 11.69 2.57 -5.28
N THR A 62 10.62 3.27 -4.93
CA THR A 62 9.81 2.92 -3.75
C THR A 62 8.38 3.44 -3.86
N GLY A 63 7.43 2.70 -3.29
CA GLY A 63 6.04 3.08 -3.11
C GLY A 63 5.06 2.24 -3.92
N ALA A 64 3.78 2.45 -3.65
CA ALA A 64 2.69 1.74 -4.29
C ALA A 64 2.13 2.51 -5.49
N ASN A 65 1.58 1.78 -6.47
CA ASN A 65 0.88 2.38 -7.61
C ASN A 65 -0.50 2.95 -7.23
N ARG A 66 -1.05 2.52 -6.09
CA ARG A 66 -2.35 2.94 -5.56
C ARG A 66 -2.25 3.34 -4.10
N TRP A 67 -3.19 4.19 -3.69
CA TRP A 67 -3.43 4.48 -2.29
C TRP A 67 -4.12 3.29 -1.62
N THR A 68 -3.74 2.99 -0.39
CA THR A 68 -4.43 1.99 0.43
C THR A 68 -5.18 2.67 1.57
N GLY A 69 -5.75 1.90 2.51
CA GLY A 69 -6.35 2.44 3.73
C GLY A 69 -5.34 3.20 4.62
N LEU A 70 -4.04 3.11 4.30
CA LEU A 70 -2.96 3.83 4.98
C LEU A 70 -2.68 5.22 4.44
N LYS A 71 -3.40 5.68 3.41
CA LYS A 71 -3.25 7.04 2.92
C LYS A 71 -3.46 8.04 4.06
N TYR A 72 -2.47 8.91 4.27
CA TYR A 72 -2.63 10.01 5.20
C TYR A 72 -3.64 11.03 4.65
N ASN A 73 -4.65 11.37 5.45
CA ASN A 73 -5.75 12.26 5.05
C ASN A 73 -5.73 13.63 5.75
N GLY A 74 -4.60 14.00 6.39
CA GLY A 74 -4.46 15.29 7.09
C GLY A 74 -4.72 15.24 8.60
N SER A 75 -5.08 14.08 9.15
CA SER A 75 -5.27 13.87 10.59
C SER A 75 -4.89 12.43 10.99
N GLY A 76 -4.56 12.23 12.27
CA GLY A 76 -4.17 10.91 12.78
C GLY A 76 -2.74 10.53 12.42
N THR A 77 -2.48 9.22 12.38
CA THR A 77 -1.13 8.68 12.13
C THR A 77 -0.72 8.86 10.67
N ILE A 78 0.51 9.34 10.46
CA ILE A 78 1.09 9.53 9.13
C ILE A 78 1.73 8.21 8.67
N TYR A 79 1.06 7.50 7.76
CA TYR A 79 1.57 6.27 7.15
C TYR A 79 2.02 6.53 5.70
N GLN A 80 1.14 6.33 4.72
CA GLN A 80 1.45 6.50 3.31
C GLN A 80 1.29 7.98 2.91
N GLN A 81 2.39 8.60 2.47
CA GLN A 81 2.46 10.04 2.18
C GLN A 81 2.62 10.37 0.70
N SER A 82 2.96 9.37 -0.12
CA SER A 82 2.98 9.47 -1.57
C SER A 82 2.79 8.10 -2.22
N LEU A 83 2.36 8.12 -3.48
CA LEU A 83 2.51 6.98 -4.38
C LEU A 83 3.97 6.78 -4.76
N GLY A 84 4.24 5.72 -5.52
CA GLY A 84 5.62 5.35 -5.84
C GLY A 84 6.32 6.29 -6.81
N TYR A 85 7.62 6.43 -6.58
CA TYR A 85 8.45 7.41 -7.25
C TYR A 85 9.88 6.94 -7.39
N ILE A 86 10.62 7.64 -8.23
CA ILE A 86 12.05 7.45 -8.45
C ILE A 86 12.83 8.75 -8.33
N ASP A 87 14.12 8.62 -8.05
CA ASP A 87 15.07 9.72 -8.11
C ASP A 87 16.46 9.28 -8.54
N ASN A 88 17.37 10.24 -8.66
CA ASN A 88 18.77 10.01 -9.00
C ASN A 88 19.68 9.79 -7.77
N GLY A 89 19.11 9.67 -6.57
CA GLY A 89 19.81 9.40 -5.31
C GLY A 89 20.50 10.58 -4.62
N TYR A 90 20.27 11.83 -5.05
CA TYR A 90 20.79 13.02 -4.35
C TYR A 90 19.72 13.86 -3.64
N ASN A 91 18.43 13.49 -3.73
CA ASN A 91 17.31 14.23 -3.11
C ASN A 91 17.42 15.75 -3.28
N THR A 92 17.74 16.22 -4.49
CA THR A 92 17.96 17.64 -4.77
C THR A 92 16.66 18.42 -4.62
N GLY A 93 16.71 19.53 -3.87
CA GLY A 93 15.57 20.42 -3.66
C GLY A 93 15.20 21.22 -4.91
N LEU A 94 13.90 21.45 -5.07
CA LEU A 94 13.33 22.27 -6.13
C LEU A 94 12.98 23.68 -5.61
N TYR A 95 13.26 24.70 -6.42
CA TYR A 95 12.92 26.07 -6.08
C TYR A 95 11.44 26.36 -6.37
N THR A 96 10.78 27.05 -5.45
CA THR A 96 9.38 27.48 -5.61
C THR A 96 9.21 28.34 -6.87
N ASN A 97 8.11 28.15 -7.59
CA ASN A 97 7.73 28.80 -8.84
C ASN A 97 8.63 28.51 -10.06
N TRP A 98 9.61 27.63 -9.93
CA TRP A 98 10.42 27.20 -11.07
C TRP A 98 9.70 26.10 -11.85
N LYS A 99 10.07 25.94 -13.13
CA LYS A 99 9.67 24.82 -13.96
C LYS A 99 10.60 23.63 -13.72
N PHE A 100 10.03 22.44 -13.66
CA PHE A 100 10.76 21.19 -13.50
C PHE A 100 10.39 20.17 -14.58
N ASP A 101 11.43 19.54 -15.12
CA ASP A 101 11.37 18.46 -16.09
C ASP A 101 12.13 17.26 -15.56
N MET A 102 11.61 16.08 -15.83
CA MET A 102 12.32 14.84 -15.60
C MET A 102 12.04 13.87 -16.73
N TRP A 103 13.11 13.30 -17.30
CA TRP A 103 13.00 12.27 -18.32
C TRP A 103 14.06 11.20 -18.14
N LEU A 104 13.73 10.01 -18.63
CA LEU A 104 14.53 8.82 -18.50
C LEU A 104 15.03 8.41 -19.88
N GLU A 105 16.34 8.38 -20.07
CA GLU A 105 16.94 7.76 -21.25
C GLU A 105 17.23 6.29 -20.93
N ASN A 106 17.13 5.44 -21.95
CA ASN A 106 17.22 3.97 -21.80
C ASN A 106 16.18 3.40 -20.80
N SER A 107 15.03 4.08 -20.66
CA SER A 107 13.91 3.55 -19.89
C SER A 107 13.45 2.21 -20.49
N PRO A 108 13.20 1.18 -19.67
CA PRO A 108 12.66 -0.09 -20.15
C PRO A 108 11.20 0.03 -20.62
N VAL A 109 10.54 1.16 -20.32
CA VAL A 109 9.13 1.42 -20.67
C VAL A 109 8.94 2.80 -21.29
N SER A 110 7.95 2.89 -22.18
CA SER A 110 7.44 4.18 -22.65
C SER A 110 6.52 4.82 -21.61
N SER A 111 6.57 6.15 -21.49
CA SER A 111 5.80 6.94 -20.52
C SER A 111 6.03 6.49 -19.08
N PRO A 112 7.29 6.45 -18.60
CA PRO A 112 7.64 5.90 -17.30
C PRO A 112 7.15 6.73 -16.10
N LEU A 113 6.86 8.02 -16.32
CA LEU A 113 6.58 8.99 -15.28
C LEU A 113 5.29 9.76 -15.57
N THR A 114 4.55 10.08 -14.51
CA THR A 114 3.26 10.82 -14.59
C THR A 114 3.40 12.30 -14.21
N GLY A 115 4.46 12.67 -13.50
CA GLY A 115 4.72 14.05 -13.09
C GLY A 115 5.63 14.16 -11.86
N LEU A 116 5.67 15.35 -11.29
CA LEU A 116 6.46 15.64 -10.08
C LEU A 116 5.76 15.07 -8.84
N ARG A 117 6.44 14.14 -8.16
CA ARG A 117 5.96 13.57 -6.90
C ARG A 117 5.90 14.64 -5.81
N CYS A 118 4.85 14.57 -4.99
CA CYS A 118 4.54 15.49 -3.92
C CYS A 118 4.13 14.72 -2.66
N ILE A 119 4.64 15.14 -1.50
CA ILE A 119 4.13 14.61 -0.22
C ILE A 119 2.73 15.18 0.00
N ASN A 120 1.71 14.33 0.05
CA ASN A 120 0.30 14.73 -0.06
C ASN A 120 -0.13 15.86 0.87
N TRP A 121 0.40 15.91 2.09
CA TRP A 121 0.04 16.90 3.12
C TRP A 121 0.88 18.17 3.12
N TYR A 122 1.92 18.25 2.28
CA TYR A 122 2.65 19.50 2.13
C TYR A 122 1.80 20.54 1.42
N ALA A 123 1.93 21.80 1.84
CA ALA A 123 1.31 22.92 1.15
C ALA A 123 1.67 22.89 -0.37
N GLY A 124 0.69 23.21 -1.20
CA GLY A 124 0.82 23.14 -2.66
C GLY A 124 0.77 21.73 -3.26
N CYS A 125 0.73 20.66 -2.46
CA CYS A 125 0.50 19.31 -2.96
C CYS A 125 -0.99 18.99 -3.03
N ASN A 126 -1.39 18.22 -4.04
CA ASN A 126 -2.72 17.67 -4.12
C ASN A 126 -2.84 16.46 -3.16
N MET A 127 -3.69 16.58 -2.13
CA MET A 127 -3.90 15.53 -1.13
C MET A 127 -4.46 14.23 -1.74
N THR A 128 -5.19 14.33 -2.85
CA THR A 128 -5.78 13.18 -3.54
C THR A 128 -4.73 12.39 -4.32
N THR A 129 -3.85 13.06 -5.05
CA THR A 129 -2.97 12.42 -6.03
C THR A 129 -1.50 12.37 -5.64
N SER A 130 -1.04 13.18 -4.67
CA SER A 130 0.39 13.39 -4.40
C SER A 130 1.18 13.85 -5.62
N LEU A 131 0.53 14.55 -6.55
CA LEU A 131 1.12 14.89 -7.85
C LEU A 131 1.01 16.39 -8.12
N ILE A 132 2.12 16.97 -8.56
CA ILE A 132 2.11 18.25 -9.27
C ILE A 132 2.11 17.93 -10.76
N LEU A 133 1.00 18.27 -11.42
CA LEU A 133 0.81 17.96 -12.83
C LEU A 133 1.82 18.72 -13.71
N PRO A 134 2.45 18.03 -14.67
CA PRO A 134 3.23 18.67 -15.72
C PRO A 134 2.32 19.35 -16.75
N GLN A 135 2.90 20.16 -17.62
CA GLN A 135 2.20 20.68 -18.80
C GLN A 135 2.04 19.60 -19.88
N THR A 136 3.03 18.70 -20.02
CA THR A 136 2.97 17.57 -20.94
C THR A 136 3.78 16.39 -20.44
N THR A 137 3.42 15.19 -20.89
CA THR A 137 4.18 13.95 -20.76
C THR A 137 4.47 13.39 -22.15
N ASP A 138 5.52 12.60 -22.30
CA ASP A 138 5.81 11.84 -23.50
C ASP A 138 6.41 10.46 -23.18
N ALA A 139 6.95 9.78 -24.18
CA ALA A 139 7.54 8.45 -24.04
C ALA A 139 8.73 8.39 -23.06
N SER A 140 9.42 9.51 -22.81
CA SER A 140 10.62 9.56 -21.98
C SER A 140 10.36 10.15 -20.59
N GLY A 141 9.37 11.03 -20.42
CA GLY A 141 9.09 11.62 -19.11
C GLY A 141 8.03 12.70 -19.09
N PHE A 142 8.21 13.68 -18.19
CA PHE A 142 7.28 14.79 -18.00
C PHE A 142 8.00 16.14 -18.00
N TYR A 143 7.27 17.19 -18.38
CA TYR A 143 7.84 18.50 -18.67
C TYR A 143 6.93 19.63 -18.22
N GLY A 144 7.54 20.71 -17.72
CA GLY A 144 6.86 21.95 -17.39
C GLY A 144 6.05 21.92 -16.10
N ALA A 145 6.36 21.00 -15.17
CA ALA A 145 5.74 20.99 -13.84
C ALA A 145 6.12 22.26 -13.09
N THR A 146 5.14 23.02 -12.60
CA THR A 146 5.40 24.26 -11.87
C THR A 146 5.49 23.97 -10.38
N VAL A 147 6.67 24.17 -9.80
CA VAL A 147 6.92 23.87 -8.39
C VAL A 147 6.09 24.80 -7.51
N THR A 148 5.11 24.24 -6.82
CA THR A 148 4.19 25.00 -5.97
C THR A 148 4.89 25.54 -4.72
N SER A 149 4.41 26.66 -4.18
CA SER A 149 4.90 27.21 -2.91
C SER A 149 4.50 26.35 -1.70
N GLY A 150 5.36 26.36 -0.68
CA GLY A 150 5.13 25.71 0.61
C GLY A 150 5.56 24.24 0.64
N GLY A 151 6.17 23.81 1.75
CA GLY A 151 6.75 22.47 1.90
C GLY A 151 7.91 22.16 0.93
N ALA A 152 8.85 21.31 1.33
CA ALA A 152 9.95 20.94 0.45
C ALA A 152 9.45 20.11 -0.75
N LYS A 153 9.98 20.38 -1.94
CA LYS A 153 9.77 19.58 -3.14
C LYS A 153 11.15 19.11 -3.62
N TRP A 154 11.21 17.87 -4.09
CA TRP A 154 12.46 17.25 -4.52
C TRP A 154 12.34 16.79 -5.96
N MET A 155 13.48 16.61 -6.62
CA MET A 155 13.57 16.10 -7.99
C MET A 155 13.17 14.62 -8.09
N HIS A 156 11.90 14.34 -7.78
CA HIS A 156 11.30 13.01 -7.71
C HIS A 156 10.23 12.87 -8.77
N GLY A 157 10.34 11.85 -9.60
CA GLY A 157 9.34 11.52 -10.62
C GLY A 157 8.37 10.48 -10.10
N MET A 158 7.07 10.75 -10.17
CA MET A 158 6.06 9.75 -9.82
C MET A 158 5.96 8.71 -10.92
N LEU A 159 6.00 7.43 -10.54
CA LEU A 159 5.96 6.30 -11.45
C LEU A 159 4.60 6.19 -12.16
N SER A 160 4.61 5.67 -13.39
CA SER A 160 3.41 5.26 -14.11
C SER A 160 3.06 3.79 -13.88
N ASP A 161 1.81 3.41 -14.15
CA ASP A 161 1.40 2.01 -14.11
C ASP A 161 2.19 1.14 -15.09
N ALA A 162 2.55 1.68 -16.26
CA ALA A 162 3.37 0.96 -17.24
C ALA A 162 4.72 0.54 -16.64
N PHE A 163 5.30 1.38 -15.77
CA PHE A 163 6.53 1.05 -15.06
C PHE A 163 6.33 -0.13 -14.09
N TYR A 164 5.24 -0.13 -13.33
CA TYR A 164 4.90 -1.26 -12.43
C TYR A 164 4.67 -2.57 -13.21
N GLN A 165 4.00 -2.50 -14.35
CA GLN A 165 3.77 -3.66 -15.22
C GLN A 165 5.09 -4.26 -15.74
N TYR A 166 6.07 -3.41 -16.07
CA TYR A 166 7.41 -3.89 -16.41
C TYR A 166 8.11 -4.53 -15.20
N LEU A 167 8.06 -3.90 -14.02
CA LEU A 167 8.64 -4.47 -12.80
C LEU A 167 8.01 -5.83 -12.45
N GLN A 168 6.72 -6.01 -12.71
CA GLN A 168 6.03 -7.28 -12.55
C GLN A 168 6.65 -8.38 -13.41
N GLN A 169 6.81 -8.11 -14.71
CA GLN A 169 7.33 -9.06 -15.70
C GLN A 169 8.84 -9.32 -15.58
N MET A 170 9.56 -8.41 -14.92
CA MET A 170 11.00 -8.52 -14.72
C MET A 170 11.36 -9.78 -13.89
N PRO A 171 12.29 -10.64 -14.35
CA PRO A 171 12.75 -11.78 -13.56
C PRO A 171 13.58 -11.36 -12.35
N VAL A 172 13.50 -12.12 -11.27
CA VAL A 172 14.38 -11.96 -10.11
C VAL A 172 15.84 -12.19 -10.53
N GLY A 173 16.75 -11.33 -10.05
CA GLY A 173 18.17 -11.28 -10.42
C GLY A 173 18.48 -10.40 -11.64
N SER A 174 17.48 -10.01 -12.43
CA SER A 174 17.69 -9.10 -13.56
C SER A 174 17.96 -7.68 -13.09
N SER A 175 18.54 -6.86 -13.97
CA SER A 175 18.77 -5.43 -13.70
C SER A 175 18.38 -4.57 -14.90
N PHE A 176 18.04 -3.32 -14.65
CA PHE A 176 17.94 -2.28 -15.67
C PHE A 176 18.73 -1.05 -15.25
N THR A 177 19.30 -0.36 -16.23
CA THR A 177 20.01 0.90 -16.04
C THR A 177 19.32 1.97 -16.87
N MET A 178 19.05 3.11 -16.24
CA MET A 178 18.49 4.28 -16.90
C MET A 178 19.39 5.50 -16.63
N THR A 179 19.38 6.46 -17.54
CA THR A 179 19.97 7.77 -17.28
C THR A 179 18.84 8.71 -16.88
N ILE A 180 18.85 9.14 -15.62
CA ILE A 180 17.88 10.06 -15.07
C ILE A 180 18.35 11.49 -15.34
N ASN A 181 17.54 12.23 -16.07
CA ASN A 181 17.73 13.66 -16.28
C ASN A 181 16.72 14.44 -15.44
N ALA A 182 17.21 15.34 -14.60
CA ALA A 182 16.39 16.21 -13.76
C ALA A 182 16.80 17.67 -14.01
N CYS A 183 15.89 18.48 -14.55
CA CYS A 183 16.18 19.87 -14.93
C CYS A 183 15.18 20.82 -14.30
N GLN A 184 15.67 21.86 -13.63
CA GLN A 184 14.83 22.97 -13.16
C GLN A 184 15.31 24.32 -13.69
N THR A 185 14.38 25.25 -13.94
CA THR A 185 14.66 26.59 -14.45
C THR A 185 13.66 27.62 -13.92
N SER A 186 14.12 28.86 -13.69
CA SER A 186 13.25 30.00 -13.38
C SER A 186 12.49 30.51 -14.61
N VAL A 187 12.91 30.11 -15.81
CA VAL A 187 12.27 30.54 -17.06
C VAL A 187 10.92 29.87 -17.20
N ASN A 188 9.86 30.68 -17.22
CA ASN A 188 8.52 30.19 -17.50
C ASN A 188 8.39 29.91 -19.00
N TYR A 189 8.58 28.66 -19.38
CA TYR A 189 8.44 28.19 -20.75
C TYR A 189 7.17 27.33 -20.90
N ASP A 190 6.72 27.12 -22.15
CA ASP A 190 5.57 26.29 -22.47
C ASP A 190 6.00 24.92 -23.02
N ALA A 191 5.85 23.88 -22.20
CA ALA A 191 6.22 22.52 -22.60
C ALA A 191 5.27 21.92 -23.65
N SER A 192 4.03 22.42 -23.73
CA SER A 192 3.03 21.94 -24.70
C SER A 192 3.39 22.34 -26.14
N SER A 193 4.15 23.42 -26.31
CA SER A 193 4.73 23.84 -27.60
C SER A 193 6.06 23.14 -27.93
N GLY A 194 6.47 22.15 -27.14
CA GLY A 194 7.74 21.44 -27.33
C GLY A 194 8.98 22.09 -26.70
N ALA A 195 8.85 23.25 -26.03
CA ALA A 195 9.99 23.81 -25.29
C ALA A 195 10.33 22.94 -24.06
N ARG A 196 11.59 22.96 -23.62
CA ARG A 196 12.10 22.11 -22.53
C ARG A 196 13.04 22.88 -21.62
N CYS A 197 13.14 22.48 -20.37
CA CYS A 197 14.04 23.09 -19.38
C CYS A 197 15.49 23.11 -19.85
N LYS A 198 15.99 22.02 -20.45
CA LYS A 198 17.39 21.91 -20.92
C LYS A 198 17.80 22.99 -21.93
N ASP A 199 16.83 23.54 -22.67
CA ASP A 199 17.04 24.53 -23.73
C ASP A 199 16.91 25.98 -23.23
N GLN A 200 16.70 26.20 -21.92
CA GLN A 200 16.48 27.52 -21.33
C GLN A 200 17.76 28.23 -20.91
N ALA A 201 17.69 29.56 -20.83
CA ALA A 201 18.81 30.48 -20.57
C ALA A 201 19.50 30.30 -19.20
N SER A 202 18.81 29.70 -18.22
CA SER A 202 19.28 29.56 -16.85
C SER A 202 18.60 28.39 -16.16
N GLY A 203 19.24 27.82 -15.15
CA GLY A 203 18.69 26.69 -14.42
C GLY A 203 19.78 25.72 -13.98
N ASN A 204 19.37 24.54 -13.52
CA ASN A 204 20.25 23.43 -13.21
C ASN A 204 19.73 22.17 -13.90
N TRP A 205 20.63 21.44 -14.57
CA TRP A 205 20.31 20.14 -15.17
C TRP A 205 21.28 19.09 -14.64
N TYR A 206 20.75 18.11 -13.92
CA TYR A 206 21.52 17.01 -13.37
C TYR A 206 21.26 15.72 -14.14
N VAL A 207 22.33 15.00 -14.43
CA VAL A 207 22.29 13.73 -15.16
C VAL A 207 23.03 12.67 -14.38
N ARG A 208 22.40 11.51 -14.20
CA ARG A 208 23.03 10.38 -13.49
C ARG A 208 22.52 9.04 -14.02
N ASN A 209 23.42 8.08 -14.19
CA ASN A 209 23.03 6.70 -14.42
C ASN A 209 22.60 6.04 -13.11
N VAL A 210 21.47 5.33 -13.16
CA VAL A 210 20.88 4.63 -12.02
C VAL A 210 20.58 3.19 -12.44
N THR A 211 21.09 2.25 -11.65
CA THR A 211 20.89 0.82 -11.87
C THR A 211 20.07 0.21 -10.74
N HIS A 212 19.01 -0.50 -11.10
CA HIS A 212 18.17 -1.25 -10.17
C HIS A 212 18.15 -2.73 -10.51
N THR A 213 18.22 -3.57 -9.48
CA THR A 213 18.20 -5.03 -9.58
C THR A 213 16.97 -5.58 -8.85
N LYS A 214 16.15 -6.40 -9.51
CA LYS A 214 14.99 -7.03 -8.86
C LYS A 214 15.49 -8.18 -7.99
N ALA A 215 15.60 -7.97 -6.69
CA ALA A 215 16.18 -8.95 -5.79
C ALA A 215 15.16 -9.95 -5.24
N ALA A 216 13.88 -9.56 -5.21
CA ALA A 216 12.80 -10.47 -4.87
C ALA A 216 11.48 -10.12 -5.52
N ASN A 217 10.64 -11.14 -5.70
CA ASN A 217 9.24 -11.00 -6.09
C ASN A 217 8.36 -11.73 -5.07
N LEU A 218 7.51 -10.98 -4.36
CA LEU A 218 6.52 -11.49 -3.44
C LEU A 218 5.14 -11.40 -4.10
N ARG A 219 4.56 -12.54 -4.42
CA ARG A 219 3.22 -12.60 -5.01
C ARG A 219 2.23 -13.13 -3.99
N LEU A 220 1.27 -12.30 -3.61
CA LEU A 220 0.13 -12.65 -2.78
C LEU A 220 -0.91 -13.37 -3.64
N ILE A 221 -1.34 -14.54 -3.20
CA ILE A 221 -2.20 -15.45 -3.97
C ILE A 221 -3.61 -15.37 -3.41
N ASN A 222 -4.57 -14.95 -4.24
CA ASN A 222 -5.98 -15.05 -3.90
C ASN A 222 -6.46 -16.50 -4.09
N THR A 223 -6.83 -17.15 -2.99
CA THR A 223 -7.35 -18.53 -2.99
C THR A 223 -8.85 -18.58 -3.30
N HIS A 224 -9.55 -17.45 -3.17
CA HIS A 224 -11.01 -17.34 -3.22
C HIS A 224 -11.71 -18.31 -2.25
N SER A 225 -11.02 -18.79 -1.21
CA SER A 225 -11.64 -19.67 -0.23
C SER A 225 -12.49 -18.86 0.73
N LEU A 226 -13.72 -19.33 0.92
CA LEU A 226 -14.69 -18.79 1.86
C LEU A 226 -14.83 -19.79 3.00
N ALA A 227 -14.65 -19.30 4.22
CA ALA A 227 -14.87 -20.06 5.43
C ALA A 227 -15.98 -19.43 6.29
N GLU A 228 -17.01 -20.21 6.62
CA GLU A 228 -18.09 -19.75 7.49
C GLU A 228 -17.82 -20.14 8.94
N VAL A 229 -17.91 -19.16 9.83
CA VAL A 229 -17.69 -19.31 11.28
C VAL A 229 -18.93 -18.84 12.02
N PHE A 230 -19.56 -19.75 12.75
CA PHE A 230 -20.68 -19.47 13.63
C PHE A 230 -20.18 -19.19 15.05
N ILE A 231 -20.72 -18.17 15.71
CA ILE A 231 -20.22 -17.74 17.01
C ILE A 231 -21.39 -17.64 17.99
N ASN A 232 -21.28 -18.30 19.14
CA ASN A 232 -22.27 -18.14 20.21
C ASN A 232 -22.04 -16.84 21.01
N SER A 233 -22.96 -16.51 21.92
CA SER A 233 -22.87 -15.32 22.78
C SER A 233 -21.60 -15.25 23.65
N ASP A 234 -20.97 -16.40 23.94
CA ASP A 234 -19.72 -16.49 24.70
C ASP A 234 -18.45 -16.35 23.83
N GLY A 235 -18.62 -16.17 22.52
CA GLY A 235 -17.52 -16.04 21.57
C GLY A 235 -16.87 -17.37 21.19
N VAL A 236 -17.51 -18.51 21.48
CA VAL A 236 -17.01 -19.84 21.09
C VAL A 236 -17.33 -20.06 19.60
N PRO A 237 -16.29 -20.22 18.74
CA PRO A 237 -16.48 -20.41 17.32
C PRO A 237 -16.83 -21.88 17.00
N THR A 238 -17.74 -22.07 16.05
CA THR A 238 -18.07 -23.35 15.41
C THR A 238 -17.83 -23.19 13.91
N LEU A 239 -17.07 -24.11 13.32
CA LEU A 239 -16.78 -24.09 11.89
C LEU A 239 -17.96 -24.69 11.12
N GLY A 240 -18.39 -24.01 10.05
CA GLY A 240 -19.24 -24.59 9.01
C GLY A 240 -18.55 -25.71 8.23
N GLU A 241 -19.30 -26.39 7.37
CA GLU A 241 -18.77 -27.43 6.49
C GLU A 241 -17.80 -26.85 5.44
N GLY A 242 -16.78 -27.61 5.04
CA GLY A 242 -15.82 -27.20 3.99
C GLY A 242 -14.65 -26.31 4.45
N ASN A 243 -14.50 -26.06 5.75
CA ASN A 243 -13.47 -25.19 6.32
C ASN A 243 -12.10 -25.89 6.46
N ALA A 244 -11.38 -26.09 5.35
CA ALA A 244 -10.05 -26.73 5.38
C ALA A 244 -8.92 -25.82 5.92
N ASP A 245 -9.08 -24.50 5.80
CA ASP A 245 -8.05 -23.52 6.16
C ASP A 245 -8.13 -23.05 7.62
N CYS A 246 -9.16 -23.45 8.35
CA CYS A 246 -9.41 -23.03 9.73
C CYS A 246 -9.52 -24.22 10.68
N ARG A 247 -9.04 -24.06 11.90
CA ARG A 247 -9.16 -25.06 12.98
C ARG A 247 -9.32 -24.39 14.34
N THR A 248 -10.08 -25.02 15.23
CA THR A 248 -10.07 -24.65 16.64
C THR A 248 -8.70 -24.94 17.23
N GLN A 249 -8.13 -24.00 17.98
CA GLN A 249 -6.79 -24.13 18.56
C GLN A 249 -6.74 -23.42 19.91
N THR A 250 -5.86 -23.91 20.81
CA THR A 250 -5.54 -23.23 22.07
C THR A 250 -4.08 -22.76 22.02
N ILE A 251 -3.85 -21.48 22.33
CA ILE A 251 -2.53 -20.85 22.37
C ILE A 251 -2.32 -20.23 23.75
N GLY A 252 -1.37 -20.77 24.52
CA GLY A 252 -1.22 -20.43 25.93
C GLY A 252 -2.52 -20.76 26.68
N SER A 253 -3.13 -19.77 27.32
CA SER A 253 -4.40 -19.90 28.03
C SER A 253 -5.64 -19.54 27.20
N ARG A 254 -5.49 -19.23 25.90
CA ARG A 254 -6.59 -18.75 25.05
C ARG A 254 -7.03 -19.81 24.07
N SER A 255 -8.30 -20.21 24.15
CA SER A 255 -8.97 -20.99 23.10
C SER A 255 -9.56 -20.06 22.04
N GLY A 256 -9.68 -20.56 20.82
CA GLY A 256 -10.19 -19.78 19.70
C GLY A 256 -10.07 -20.50 18.37
N LEU A 257 -10.02 -19.72 17.29
CA LEU A 257 -9.93 -20.19 15.93
C LEU A 257 -8.64 -19.72 15.26
N SER A 258 -7.92 -20.64 14.64
CA SER A 258 -6.72 -20.37 13.84
C SER A 258 -7.04 -20.65 12.38
N CYS A 259 -6.80 -19.66 11.51
CA CYS A 259 -7.06 -19.76 10.09
C CYS A 259 -5.80 -19.39 9.29
N LYS A 260 -5.53 -20.11 8.21
CA LYS A 260 -4.65 -19.64 7.15
C LYS A 260 -5.35 -18.46 6.47
N MET A 261 -4.74 -17.28 6.46
CA MET A 261 -5.37 -16.04 5.97
C MET A 261 -4.67 -15.42 4.78
N VAL A 262 -3.39 -15.73 4.58
CA VAL A 262 -2.60 -15.23 3.44
C VAL A 262 -1.84 -16.40 2.86
N ASN A 263 -1.91 -16.56 1.55
CA ASN A 263 -1.01 -17.41 0.77
C ASN A 263 -0.11 -16.55 -0.11
N TYR A 264 1.15 -16.93 -0.21
CA TYR A 264 2.10 -16.20 -1.04
C TYR A 264 3.20 -17.09 -1.60
N THR A 265 3.80 -16.63 -2.69
CA THR A 265 5.06 -17.16 -3.20
C THR A 265 6.12 -16.07 -3.11
N LEU A 266 7.29 -16.41 -2.58
CA LEU A 266 8.42 -15.50 -2.48
C LEU A 266 9.61 -16.04 -3.28
N GLN A 267 9.92 -15.39 -4.40
CA GLN A 267 11.13 -15.64 -5.18
C GLN A 267 12.21 -14.63 -4.77
N THR A 268 13.46 -15.06 -4.59
CA THR A 268 14.56 -14.17 -4.21
C THR A 268 15.90 -14.63 -4.78
N ASN A 269 16.79 -13.67 -5.04
CA ASN A 269 18.19 -13.89 -5.42
C ASN A 269 19.12 -14.15 -4.22
N GLY A 270 18.58 -14.28 -3.00
CA GLY A 270 19.35 -14.40 -1.76
C GLY A 270 19.34 -13.15 -0.88
N LEU A 271 18.62 -12.09 -1.26
CA LEU A 271 18.46 -10.86 -0.49
C LEU A 271 18.22 -11.12 1.01
N SER A 272 18.95 -10.41 1.85
CA SER A 272 18.71 -10.34 3.29
C SER A 272 18.19 -8.96 3.66
N ASN A 273 17.00 -8.88 4.25
CA ASN A 273 16.41 -7.62 4.67
C ASN A 273 15.62 -7.79 5.97
N THR A 274 15.93 -6.94 6.95
CA THR A 274 15.23 -6.87 8.25
C THR A 274 14.39 -5.60 8.40
N SER A 275 14.49 -4.65 7.48
CA SER A 275 13.75 -3.38 7.50
C SER A 275 12.32 -3.49 6.98
N ILE A 276 12.03 -4.52 6.18
CA ILE A 276 10.71 -4.84 5.65
C ILE A 276 9.99 -5.69 6.69
N HIS A 277 8.97 -5.12 7.31
CA HIS A 277 8.12 -5.71 8.33
C HIS A 277 6.75 -6.05 7.74
N ILE A 278 6.22 -7.21 8.11
CA ILE A 278 4.89 -7.70 7.74
C ILE A 278 4.13 -8.02 9.03
N PHE A 279 2.94 -7.44 9.17
CA PHE A 279 2.09 -7.65 10.34
C PHE A 279 0.62 -7.34 10.03
N PRO A 280 -0.33 -8.02 10.68
CA PRO A 280 -1.75 -7.67 10.58
C PRO A 280 -2.08 -6.46 11.46
N ALA A 281 -3.17 -5.78 11.14
CA ALA A 281 -3.74 -4.70 11.93
C ALA A 281 -5.28 -4.74 11.86
N ILE A 282 -5.93 -4.62 13.01
CA ILE A 282 -7.39 -4.55 13.11
C ILE A 282 -7.84 -3.20 12.51
N ALA A 283 -8.69 -3.26 11.50
CA ALA A 283 -9.17 -2.08 10.77
C ALA A 283 -10.30 -1.37 11.55
N ASN A 284 -11.13 -2.13 12.27
CA ASN A 284 -12.20 -1.58 13.10
C ASN A 284 -11.66 -1.03 14.44
N SER A 285 -11.71 0.29 14.63
CA SER A 285 -11.15 0.95 15.82
C SER A 285 -11.87 0.60 17.12
N SER A 286 -13.18 0.38 17.08
CA SER A 286 -13.98 0.00 18.25
C SER A 286 -13.58 -1.40 18.73
N LEU A 287 -13.45 -2.35 17.80
CA LEU A 287 -12.97 -3.69 18.10
C LEU A 287 -11.51 -3.68 18.57
N ALA A 288 -10.63 -2.94 17.89
CA ALA A 288 -9.23 -2.82 18.26
C ALA A 288 -9.03 -2.30 19.70
N SER A 289 -9.95 -1.45 20.18
CA SER A 289 -9.93 -0.92 21.55
C SER A 289 -10.55 -1.87 22.58
N ALA A 290 -11.41 -2.79 22.15
CA ALA A 290 -12.11 -3.73 23.02
C ALA A 290 -11.33 -5.04 23.27
N VAL A 291 -10.41 -5.40 22.37
CA VAL A 291 -9.65 -6.66 22.44
C VAL A 291 -8.24 -6.46 22.99
N GLY A 292 -7.70 -7.47 23.66
CA GLY A 292 -6.31 -7.49 24.10
C GLY A 292 -5.33 -7.89 22.97
N ALA A 293 -4.06 -7.54 23.11
CA ALA A 293 -3.03 -7.80 22.09
C ALA A 293 -2.86 -9.28 21.70
N TYR A 294 -3.26 -10.21 22.55
CA TYR A 294 -3.19 -11.65 22.30
C TYR A 294 -4.53 -12.28 21.89
N ASP A 295 -5.59 -11.48 21.84
CA ASP A 295 -6.88 -11.93 21.31
C ASP A 295 -6.84 -12.09 19.80
N MET A 296 -5.93 -11.38 19.14
CA MET A 296 -5.52 -11.68 17.78
C MET A 296 -4.02 -11.97 17.77
N GLN A 297 -3.61 -13.06 17.13
CA GLN A 297 -2.20 -13.44 16.99
C GLN A 297 -1.93 -13.91 15.56
N PHE A 298 -0.68 -13.89 15.13
CA PHE A 298 -0.31 -14.33 13.77
C PHE A 298 0.96 -15.18 13.78
N SER A 299 1.08 -16.04 12.77
CA SER A 299 2.13 -17.03 12.66
C SER A 299 2.47 -17.34 11.21
N LEU A 300 3.73 -17.65 10.91
CA LEU A 300 4.15 -18.20 9.61
C LEU A 300 4.06 -19.73 9.52
N ASN A 301 3.92 -20.42 10.66
CA ASN A 301 3.98 -21.89 10.73
C ASN A 301 2.82 -22.52 11.52
N GLY A 302 1.86 -21.71 11.98
CA GLY A 302 0.71 -22.15 12.77
C GLY A 302 1.04 -22.66 14.19
N SER A 303 2.29 -22.49 14.65
CA SER A 303 2.80 -23.04 15.92
C SER A 303 3.51 -22.00 16.78
N SER A 304 4.25 -21.07 16.17
CA SER A 304 4.93 -19.96 16.83
C SER A 304 4.15 -18.67 16.58
N TRP A 305 3.59 -18.09 17.64
CA TRP A 305 2.60 -17.03 17.53
C TRP A 305 3.15 -15.70 18.06
N LYS A 306 2.88 -14.62 17.32
CA LYS A 306 3.16 -13.24 17.72
C LYS A 306 1.83 -12.51 17.97
N PRO A 307 1.70 -11.73 19.06
CA PRO A 307 0.50 -10.92 19.30
C PRO A 307 0.36 -9.80 18.28
N VAL A 308 -0.88 -9.40 17.99
CA VAL A 308 -1.17 -8.25 17.12
C VAL A 308 -1.15 -6.97 17.94
N SER A 309 -0.16 -6.12 17.70
CA SER A 309 -0.03 -4.82 18.37
C SER A 309 0.71 -3.82 17.50
N ASN A 310 0.02 -3.34 16.46
CA ASN A 310 0.57 -2.38 15.48
C ASN A 310 1.96 -2.83 14.98
N THR A 311 2.97 -1.96 15.07
CA THR A 311 4.34 -2.21 14.62
C THR A 311 5.23 -2.87 15.68
N ALA A 312 4.71 -3.19 16.88
CA ALA A 312 5.52 -3.76 17.96
C ALA A 312 5.92 -5.21 17.67
N TYR A 313 5.09 -5.94 16.94
CA TYR A 313 5.33 -7.32 16.54
C TYR A 313 5.12 -7.47 15.04
N TYR A 314 6.11 -8.08 14.38
CA TYR A 314 6.12 -8.29 12.93
C TYR A 314 6.97 -9.51 12.57
N TYR A 315 6.80 -10.01 11.36
CA TYR A 315 7.79 -10.82 10.68
C TYR A 315 8.60 -9.94 9.72
N THR A 316 9.89 -10.20 9.66
CA THR A 316 10.78 -9.59 8.68
C THR A 316 10.65 -10.29 7.33
N PHE A 317 11.07 -9.62 6.25
CA PHE A 317 11.22 -10.26 4.94
C PHE A 317 12.08 -11.53 5.01
N ASN A 318 13.10 -11.55 5.88
CA ASN A 318 13.93 -12.73 6.08
C ASN A 318 13.16 -13.94 6.62
N GLU A 319 12.28 -13.72 7.59
CA GLU A 319 11.43 -14.78 8.17
C GLU A 319 10.39 -15.28 7.15
N MET A 320 9.90 -14.41 6.26
CA MET A 320 8.95 -14.81 5.20
C MET A 320 9.55 -15.81 4.20
N LYS A 321 10.87 -15.92 4.07
CA LYS A 321 11.50 -16.86 3.13
C LYS A 321 11.29 -18.33 3.49
N SER A 322 10.97 -18.64 4.74
CA SER A 322 10.80 -20.02 5.22
C SER A 322 9.35 -20.48 5.26
N ALA A 323 8.41 -19.68 4.75
CA ALA A 323 6.99 -19.99 4.73
C ALA A 323 6.34 -19.58 3.41
N ASP A 324 5.13 -20.06 3.20
CA ASP A 324 4.28 -19.77 2.04
C ASP A 324 2.90 -19.21 2.46
N SER A 325 2.67 -19.10 3.76
CA SER A 325 1.38 -18.75 4.32
C SER A 325 1.52 -17.98 5.63
N ILE A 326 0.50 -17.18 5.94
CA ILE A 326 0.34 -16.51 7.22
C ILE A 326 -0.97 -16.96 7.84
N TYR A 327 -0.87 -17.48 9.06
CA TYR A 327 -1.99 -17.89 9.89
C TYR A 327 -2.34 -16.75 10.86
N VAL A 328 -3.64 -16.60 11.13
CA VAL A 328 -4.16 -15.68 12.14
C VAL A 328 -5.03 -16.46 13.11
N PHE A 329 -4.80 -16.23 14.38
CA PHE A 329 -5.59 -16.75 15.48
C PHE A 329 -6.47 -15.65 16.05
N PHE A 330 -7.72 -15.99 16.31
CA PHE A 330 -8.73 -15.17 16.97
C PHE A 330 -9.19 -15.90 18.22
N SER A 331 -9.03 -15.28 19.40
CA SER A 331 -9.47 -15.86 20.66
C SER A 331 -11.00 -15.85 20.78
N SER A 332 -11.55 -16.66 21.66
CA SER A 332 -12.97 -16.56 21.99
C SER A 332 -13.36 -15.17 22.54
N ASN A 333 -12.45 -14.48 23.24
CA ASN A 333 -12.72 -13.11 23.68
C ASN A 333 -12.78 -12.14 22.49
N PHE A 334 -11.94 -12.30 21.46
CA PHE A 334 -12.02 -11.50 20.23
C PHE A 334 -13.45 -11.55 19.64
N PHE A 335 -13.95 -12.76 19.47
CA PHE A 335 -15.29 -13.01 18.95
C PHE A 335 -16.40 -12.53 19.88
N LYS A 336 -16.25 -12.69 21.19
CA LYS A 336 -17.19 -12.16 22.19
C LYS A 336 -17.30 -10.64 22.08
N GLN A 337 -16.17 -9.93 21.92
CA GLN A 337 -16.19 -8.48 21.73
C GLN A 337 -16.83 -8.07 20.41
N MET A 338 -16.63 -8.83 19.33
CA MET A 338 -17.36 -8.59 18.07
C MET A 338 -18.87 -8.66 18.27
N VAL A 339 -19.38 -9.70 18.94
CA VAL A 339 -20.81 -9.86 19.24
C VAL A 339 -21.32 -8.72 20.12
N ASN A 340 -20.60 -8.36 21.19
CA ASN A 340 -20.98 -7.27 22.09
C ASN A 340 -21.06 -5.90 21.38
N LEU A 341 -20.23 -5.68 20.36
CA LEU A 341 -20.21 -4.46 19.56
C LEU A 341 -21.23 -4.49 18.42
N GLY A 342 -22.01 -5.57 18.28
CA GLY A 342 -22.97 -5.73 17.18
C GLY A 342 -22.31 -5.89 15.81
N ILE A 343 -21.07 -6.40 15.77
CA ILE A 343 -20.35 -6.67 14.52
C ILE A 343 -20.74 -8.07 14.04
N SER A 344 -21.71 -8.15 13.14
CA SER A 344 -22.15 -9.38 12.47
C SER A 344 -21.99 -9.26 10.95
N ASP A 345 -21.97 -10.40 10.25
CA ASP A 345 -21.99 -10.50 8.79
C ASP A 345 -20.87 -9.71 8.08
N ILE A 346 -19.72 -9.59 8.75
CA ILE A 346 -18.55 -8.86 8.25
C ILE A 346 -17.61 -9.79 7.50
N ASN A 347 -17.05 -9.30 6.38
CA ASN A 347 -15.93 -9.96 5.70
C ASN A 347 -14.63 -9.65 6.45
N THR A 348 -13.73 -10.61 6.60
CA THR A 348 -12.44 -10.40 7.26
C THR A 348 -11.61 -9.26 6.69
N LYS A 349 -11.73 -8.93 5.39
CA LYS A 349 -11.05 -7.78 4.79
C LYS A 349 -11.46 -6.44 5.42
N ASP A 350 -12.69 -6.37 5.93
CA ASP A 350 -13.25 -5.18 6.58
C ASP A 350 -12.95 -5.20 8.10
N LEU A 351 -12.54 -6.35 8.63
CA LEU A 351 -12.20 -6.55 10.03
C LEU A 351 -10.73 -6.23 10.33
N PHE A 352 -9.82 -6.72 9.50
CA PHE A 352 -8.38 -6.50 9.61
C PHE A 352 -7.68 -6.63 8.26
N ASN A 353 -6.55 -5.96 8.12
CA ASN A 353 -5.70 -6.04 6.94
C ASN A 353 -4.27 -6.39 7.32
N PHE A 354 -3.47 -6.80 6.35
CA PHE A 354 -2.03 -6.95 6.51
C PHE A 354 -1.31 -5.72 5.97
N ARG A 355 -0.23 -5.35 6.65
CA ARG A 355 0.59 -4.18 6.32
C ARG A 355 2.02 -4.59 6.06
N PHE A 356 2.59 -3.98 5.03
CA PHE A 356 4.02 -3.91 4.83
C PHE A 356 4.52 -2.54 5.30
N GLN A 357 5.60 -2.55 6.07
CA GLN A 357 6.35 -1.36 6.41
C GLN A 357 7.81 -1.59 6.07
N ASN A 358 8.39 -0.79 5.19
CA ASN A 358 9.84 -0.69 5.06
C ASN A 358 10.34 0.54 5.81
N THR A 359 11.01 0.31 6.93
CA THR A 359 11.54 1.39 7.79
C THR A 359 12.65 2.21 7.11
N THR A 360 13.23 1.72 6.01
CA THR A 360 14.21 2.46 5.20
C THR A 360 13.55 3.47 4.25
N SER A 361 12.24 3.40 4.02
CA SER A 361 11.49 4.31 3.15
C SER A 361 10.30 4.92 3.90
N PRO A 362 10.51 5.94 4.76
CA PRO A 362 9.47 6.39 5.68
C PRO A 362 8.23 7.00 5.00
N GLU A 363 8.37 7.62 3.82
CA GLU A 363 7.23 8.30 3.17
C GLU A 363 6.38 7.38 2.29
N SER A 364 7.00 6.37 1.69
CA SER A 364 6.39 5.50 0.68
C SER A 364 6.47 4.02 1.00
N GLY A 365 7.20 3.63 2.05
CA GLY A 365 7.41 2.24 2.46
C GLY A 365 6.21 1.60 3.14
N TRP A 366 5.03 2.19 3.04
CA TRP A 366 3.79 1.67 3.60
C TRP A 366 2.90 1.12 2.49
N TYR A 367 2.45 -0.12 2.69
CA TYR A 367 1.50 -0.78 1.81
C TYR A 367 0.56 -1.65 2.64
N GLU A 368 -0.68 -1.80 2.19
CA GLU A 368 -1.71 -2.59 2.87
C GLU A 368 -2.41 -3.47 1.85
N PHE A 369 -2.73 -4.70 2.27
CA PHE A 369 -3.42 -5.67 1.46
C PHE A 369 -4.38 -6.49 2.32
N SER A 370 -5.46 -6.96 1.69
CA SER A 370 -6.47 -7.79 2.33
C SER A 370 -6.09 -9.27 2.31
N THR A 371 -6.79 -10.07 3.11
CA THR A 371 -6.57 -11.52 3.21
C THR A 371 -6.96 -12.24 1.93
N SER A 372 -6.27 -13.35 1.63
CA SER A 372 -6.64 -14.21 0.49
C SER A 372 -7.89 -15.02 0.75
N ASN A 373 -8.14 -15.34 2.03
CA ASN A 373 -9.30 -16.10 2.49
C ASN A 373 -10.32 -15.13 3.08
N THR A 374 -11.61 -15.38 2.82
CA THR A 374 -12.71 -14.65 3.45
C THR A 374 -13.26 -15.49 4.61
N LEU A 375 -13.38 -14.91 5.81
CA LEU A 375 -14.25 -15.48 6.84
C LEU A 375 -15.55 -14.68 6.89
N ILE A 376 -16.67 -15.41 6.89
CA ILE A 376 -17.98 -14.83 7.23
C ILE A 376 -18.30 -15.25 8.65
N ILE A 377 -18.48 -14.25 9.53
CA ILE A 377 -18.75 -14.44 10.95
C ILE A 377 -20.23 -14.17 11.21
N LYS A 378 -20.94 -15.22 11.63
CA LYS A 378 -22.38 -15.16 11.94
C LYS A 378 -22.62 -15.45 13.42
N PRO A 379 -23.26 -14.53 14.16
CA PRO A 379 -23.83 -14.87 15.45
C PRO A 379 -24.82 -16.02 15.28
N ARG A 380 -24.75 -17.01 16.17
CA ARG A 380 -25.77 -18.05 16.24
C ARG A 380 -26.95 -17.50 17.04
N ASP A 381 -28.03 -17.16 16.36
CA ASP A 381 -29.31 -16.94 17.01
C ASP A 381 -29.85 -18.29 17.46
N PHE A 382 -29.71 -18.59 18.75
CA PHE A 382 -30.42 -19.70 19.35
C PHE A 382 -31.89 -19.29 19.53
N SER A 383 -32.77 -19.79 18.68
CA SER A 383 -34.21 -19.69 18.91
C SER A 383 -34.65 -20.82 19.81
N ILE A 384 -34.90 -20.52 21.09
CA ILE A 384 -35.54 -21.48 21.99
C ILE A 384 -37.04 -21.45 21.71
N SER A 385 -37.59 -22.57 21.22
CA SER A 385 -39.02 -22.75 21.09
C SER A 385 -39.52 -23.49 22.33
N ILE A 386 -40.29 -22.77 23.15
CA ILE A 386 -40.99 -23.31 24.31
C ILE A 386 -42.47 -23.41 23.93
N ILE A 387 -42.96 -24.63 23.79
CA ILE A 387 -44.38 -24.91 23.53
C ILE A 387 -44.92 -25.74 24.68
N SER A 388 -46.17 -25.53 25.08
CA SER A 388 -46.84 -26.46 25.98
C SER A 388 -46.82 -27.85 25.34
N ASP A 389 -46.62 -28.89 26.15
CA ASP A 389 -46.73 -30.28 25.68
C ASP A 389 -48.16 -30.67 25.28
N GLU A 390 -49.14 -29.83 25.67
CA GLU A 390 -50.53 -29.88 25.22
C GLU A 390 -50.75 -29.11 23.90
N TYR A 391 -49.71 -28.49 23.34
CA TYR A 391 -49.74 -27.70 22.09
C TYR A 391 -50.75 -26.54 22.09
N THR A 392 -51.10 -26.02 23.27
CA THR A 392 -51.98 -24.86 23.46
C THR A 392 -51.19 -23.62 23.91
N GLN A 393 -51.63 -22.43 23.46
CA GLN A 393 -51.03 -21.15 23.86
C GLN A 393 -51.43 -20.70 25.27
N THR A 394 -52.47 -21.30 25.86
CA THR A 394 -53.00 -20.97 27.19
C THR A 394 -53.39 -22.25 27.92
N PRO A 395 -52.41 -23.08 28.33
CA PRO A 395 -52.70 -24.29 29.10
C PRO A 395 -53.33 -23.90 30.45
N SER A 396 -54.37 -24.62 30.85
CA SER A 396 -55.07 -24.41 32.11
C SER A 396 -55.40 -25.77 32.73
N ARG A 397 -55.32 -25.85 34.07
CA ARG A 397 -55.74 -27.01 34.83
C ARG A 397 -56.50 -26.57 36.08
N GLU A 398 -57.44 -27.40 36.51
CA GLU A 398 -58.20 -27.24 37.74
C GLU A 398 -57.94 -28.43 38.65
N GLY A 399 -57.90 -28.21 39.96
CA GLY A 399 -57.66 -29.24 40.95
C GLY A 399 -58.29 -28.91 42.30
N TYR A 400 -58.45 -29.91 43.14
CA TYR A 400 -59.05 -29.77 44.47
C TYR A 400 -57.99 -29.50 45.54
N VAL A 401 -58.38 -28.79 46.61
CA VAL A 401 -57.48 -28.44 47.71
C VAL A 401 -57.66 -29.46 48.84
N GLY A 402 -56.63 -30.25 49.13
CA GLY A 402 -56.69 -31.24 50.20
C GLY A 402 -55.45 -32.10 50.35
N SER A 403 -55.30 -32.71 51.53
CA SER A 403 -54.29 -33.73 51.79
C SER A 403 -54.56 -34.98 50.93
N GLY A 404 -53.69 -35.26 49.96
CA GLY A 404 -53.79 -36.41 49.06
C GLY A 404 -54.26 -36.07 47.64
N GLU A 405 -54.54 -34.79 47.36
CA GLU A 405 -54.86 -34.32 46.02
C GLU A 405 -53.60 -34.26 45.13
N SER A 406 -53.79 -34.51 43.83
CA SER A 406 -52.70 -34.53 42.85
C SER A 406 -52.17 -33.13 42.58
N ALA A 407 -50.86 -33.00 42.34
CA ALA A 407 -50.27 -31.73 41.94
C ALA A 407 -50.76 -31.30 40.54
N LEU A 408 -50.90 -29.99 40.34
CA LEU A 408 -51.17 -29.42 39.02
C LEU A 408 -49.83 -29.19 38.30
N ASP A 409 -49.49 -30.11 37.41
CA ASP A 409 -48.26 -30.04 36.61
C ASP A 409 -48.54 -29.47 35.21
N PHE A 410 -47.67 -28.57 34.77
CA PHE A 410 -47.67 -28.01 33.42
C PHE A 410 -46.39 -28.45 32.70
N GLY A 411 -46.56 -29.27 31.67
CA GLY A 411 -45.46 -29.72 30.84
C GLY A 411 -45.16 -28.72 29.71
N TYR A 412 -43.89 -28.61 29.38
CA TYR A 412 -43.41 -27.80 28.27
C TYR A 412 -42.38 -28.60 27.48
N ILE A 413 -42.51 -28.58 26.17
CA ILE A 413 -41.50 -29.08 25.25
C ILE A 413 -40.56 -27.92 24.95
N VAL A 414 -39.30 -28.09 25.33
CA VAL A 414 -38.23 -27.14 25.03
C VAL A 414 -37.44 -27.71 23.86
N THR A 415 -37.39 -26.95 22.76
CA THR A 415 -36.60 -27.27 21.57
C THR A 415 -35.59 -26.15 21.34
N THR A 416 -34.34 -26.54 21.05
CA THR A 416 -33.18 -25.65 20.86
C THR A 416 -32.64 -25.72 19.45
#